data_AF-A0A3D2HAG5-F1
#
_entry.id   AF-A0A3D2HAG5-F1
#
_cell.length_a   1.000
_cell.length_b   1.000
_cell.length_c   1.000
_cell.angle_alpha   90.00
_cell.angle_beta   90.00
_cell.angle_gamma   90.00
#
_symmetry.space_group_name_H-M   'P 1'
#
loop_
_entity.id
_entity.type
_entity.pdbx_description
1 polymer ?
#
loop_
_entity_poly.entity_id
_entity_poly.type
_entity_poly.pdbx_seq_one_letter_code
_entity_poly.pdbx_strand_id
1 'polypeptide(L)'
;MARPTFQINPQRLRGLRIEHGFTQKKLADKLNALLLEKNQSSNKPLKESSSPQTLLTTYQRIERNGKTSPERAAALATVLGVSVELLQGSEQPEPLDYLKRIKTLLTIQIENKENAALQRRFEQLAEEGNDDPLPYLVEEICEKIEAVQLERNPSEITELIELTGLPENELLKPANVLGHWFVTVKSYQGKKSYIFHDAREVSYQIQKKIDEHLSHFPLDSSIQMWRDGSWFRMEIKARQSMHIDFVRCHPDAKGLCWSPASWRDEFFLYDSFVNWSYSAANLITDFEGKQSPLNMQRLRLLVTENVVSVKDGPVVHSQRRMMISGRLDEIPESTKEGFLRESAVHNLYESWLITDLRYALMPHLTEHPSECWEISAHDGISIRLTSRRTRSKIIPDEIQYCITLVEEVSPKEFVRVPWRQKDKDAQKKKIEDWLQAPYSPPDEDDQIPRFEPI
;
A
#
# COMPACT_ATOMS: atom_id res chain seq x y z
N MET A 1 -27.40 -20.46 31.77
CA MET A 1 -27.19 -19.94 30.39
C MET A 1 -26.18 -20.83 29.69
N ALA A 2 -26.51 -21.43 28.55
CA ALA A 2 -25.62 -22.37 27.85
C ALA A 2 -24.48 -21.62 27.15
N ARG A 3 -23.24 -22.10 27.31
CA ARG A 3 -22.05 -21.56 26.62
C ARG A 3 -22.28 -21.62 25.10
N PRO A 4 -22.09 -20.54 24.34
CA PRO A 4 -22.19 -20.59 22.88
C PRO A 4 -21.20 -21.63 22.35
N THR A 5 -21.71 -22.56 21.53
CA THR A 5 -20.89 -23.63 20.94
C THR A 5 -20.31 -23.13 19.64
N PHE A 6 -19.00 -23.28 19.46
CA PHE A 6 -18.32 -22.92 18.22
C PHE A 6 -18.81 -23.82 17.09
N GLN A 7 -19.18 -23.22 15.96
CA GLN A 7 -19.84 -23.91 14.86
C GLN A 7 -19.14 -23.58 13.53
N ILE A 8 -18.91 -24.61 12.73
CA ILE A 8 -18.45 -24.54 11.34
C ILE A 8 -19.57 -24.97 10.38
N ASN A 9 -19.51 -24.57 9.12
CA ASN A 9 -20.47 -24.95 8.09
C ASN A 9 -20.27 -26.43 7.70
N PRO A 10 -21.22 -27.33 8.00
CA PRO A 10 -21.06 -28.76 7.75
C PRO A 10 -20.97 -29.09 6.25
N GLN A 11 -21.71 -28.36 5.41
CA GLN A 11 -21.71 -28.55 3.97
C GLN A 11 -20.37 -28.13 3.36
N ARG A 12 -19.81 -27.00 3.82
CA ARG A 12 -18.50 -26.51 3.36
C ARG A 12 -17.36 -27.44 3.77
N LEU A 13 -17.35 -27.92 5.02
CA LEU A 13 -16.39 -28.92 5.48
C LEU A 13 -16.44 -30.19 4.63
N ARG A 14 -17.65 -30.67 4.29
CA ARG A 14 -17.83 -31.84 3.43
C ARG A 14 -17.33 -31.59 2.00
N GLY A 15 -17.62 -30.41 1.43
CA GLY A 15 -17.15 -30.00 0.10
C GLY A 15 -15.63 -30.01 0.00
N LEU A 16 -14.96 -29.27 0.90
CA LEU A 16 -13.49 -29.20 0.95
C LEU A 16 -12.83 -30.56 1.16
N ARG A 17 -13.42 -31.41 2.02
CA ARG A 17 -12.91 -32.77 2.20
C ARG A 17 -12.89 -33.53 0.87
N ILE A 18 -13.95 -33.41 0.07
CA ILE A 18 -14.07 -34.08 -1.23
C ILE A 18 -13.10 -33.45 -2.25
N GLU A 19 -13.05 -32.12 -2.32
CA GLU A 19 -12.16 -31.37 -3.23
C GLU A 19 -10.68 -31.73 -3.01
N HIS A 20 -10.24 -31.84 -1.75
CA HIS A 20 -8.88 -32.25 -1.40
C HIS A 20 -8.66 -33.79 -1.45
N GLY A 21 -9.61 -34.57 -1.96
CA GLY A 21 -9.49 -36.02 -2.12
C GLY A 21 -9.36 -36.79 -0.80
N PHE A 22 -9.89 -36.26 0.29
CA PHE A 22 -9.83 -36.91 1.59
C PHE A 22 -11.05 -37.80 1.85
N THR A 23 -10.80 -39.00 2.40
CA THR A 23 -11.84 -39.77 3.08
C THR A 23 -12.05 -39.23 4.50
N GLN A 24 -13.22 -39.48 5.11
CA GLN A 24 -13.48 -39.05 6.49
C GLN A 24 -12.43 -39.58 7.47
N LYS A 25 -11.99 -40.83 7.28
CA LYS A 25 -10.92 -41.46 8.08
C LYS A 25 -9.59 -40.76 7.88
N LYS A 26 -9.16 -40.54 6.63
CA LYS A 26 -7.87 -39.89 6.33
C LYS A 26 -7.79 -38.47 6.89
N LEU A 27 -8.88 -37.71 6.83
CA LEU A 27 -8.93 -36.37 7.40
C LEU A 27 -8.96 -36.40 8.94
N ALA A 28 -9.70 -37.33 9.55
CA ALA A 28 -9.69 -37.53 11.00
C ALA A 28 -8.29 -37.90 11.51
N ASP A 29 -7.58 -38.81 10.84
CA ASP A 29 -6.23 -39.22 11.22
C ASP A 29 -5.25 -38.04 11.16
N LYS A 30 -5.26 -37.26 10.06
CA LYS A 30 -4.43 -36.05 9.91
C LYS A 30 -4.75 -34.97 10.96
N LEU A 31 -6.03 -34.73 11.23
CA LEU A 31 -6.47 -33.77 12.24
C LEU A 31 -5.89 -34.11 13.63
N ASN A 32 -5.94 -35.39 14.00
CA ASN A 32 -5.48 -35.82 15.31
C ASN A 32 -3.95 -35.84 15.43
N ALA A 33 -3.24 -36.20 14.36
CA ALA A 33 -1.78 -36.08 14.32
C ALA A 33 -1.33 -34.64 14.61
N LEU A 34 -1.96 -33.64 13.96
CA LEU A 34 -1.64 -32.23 14.15
C LEU A 34 -1.97 -31.73 15.56
N LEU A 35 -3.09 -32.19 16.14
CA LEU A 35 -3.46 -31.85 17.52
C LEU A 35 -2.52 -32.48 18.55
N LEU A 36 -2.03 -33.70 18.32
CA LEU A 36 -1.06 -34.36 19.18
C LEU A 36 0.28 -33.63 19.16
N GLU A 37 0.77 -33.28 17.97
CA GLU A 37 2.01 -32.53 17.78
C GLU A 37 1.96 -31.16 18.48
N LYS A 38 0.86 -30.41 18.30
CA LYS A 38 0.66 -29.13 19.02
C LYS A 38 0.65 -29.31 20.54
N ASN A 39 0.01 -30.36 21.06
CA ASN A 39 -0.06 -30.57 22.51
C ASN A 39 1.30 -30.95 23.11
N GLN A 40 2.12 -31.70 22.37
CA GLN A 40 3.51 -32.02 22.77
C GLN A 40 4.38 -30.76 22.85
N SER A 41 4.30 -29.88 21.84
CA SER A 41 5.05 -28.62 21.82
C SER A 41 4.58 -27.59 22.86
N SER A 42 3.39 -27.76 23.44
CA SER A 42 2.78 -26.80 24.37
C SER A 42 2.89 -27.17 25.86
N ASN A 43 3.60 -28.24 26.23
CA ASN A 43 3.67 -28.78 27.60
C ASN A 43 2.27 -29.03 28.24
N LYS A 44 1.23 -29.23 27.43
CA LYS A 44 -0.11 -29.62 27.92
C LYS A 44 -0.12 -31.12 28.22
N PRO A 45 -0.78 -31.57 29.31
CA PRO A 45 -0.88 -32.99 29.62
C PRO A 45 -1.53 -33.75 28.45
N LEU A 46 -0.84 -34.77 27.94
CA LEU A 46 -1.34 -35.67 26.91
C LEU A 46 -2.59 -36.36 27.44
N LYS A 47 -3.77 -35.97 26.94
CA LYS A 47 -4.98 -36.78 27.14
C LYS A 47 -4.75 -38.15 26.49
N GLU A 48 -5.14 -39.21 27.18
CA GLU A 48 -5.06 -40.59 26.69
C GLU A 48 -5.47 -40.68 25.22
N SER A 49 -4.66 -41.40 24.43
CA SER A 49 -4.89 -41.56 23.00
C SER A 49 -6.29 -42.14 22.79
N SER A 50 -7.21 -41.31 22.32
CA SER A 50 -8.57 -41.73 22.00
C SER A 50 -8.49 -42.80 20.90
N SER A 51 -9.27 -43.87 21.01
CA SER A 51 -9.22 -44.95 20.01
C SER A 51 -9.48 -44.40 18.59
N PRO A 52 -8.88 -44.99 17.53
CA PRO A 52 -9.11 -44.55 16.15
C PRO A 52 -10.60 -44.48 15.78
N GLN A 53 -11.41 -45.38 16.35
CA GLN A 53 -12.86 -45.37 16.18
C GLN A 53 -13.48 -44.11 16.79
N THR A 54 -13.15 -43.76 18.02
CA THR A 54 -13.65 -42.56 18.72
C THR A 54 -13.29 -41.27 17.96
N LEU A 55 -12.10 -41.23 17.39
CA LEU A 55 -11.61 -40.11 16.60
C LEU A 55 -12.41 -39.93 15.30
N LEU A 56 -12.68 -41.03 14.60
CA LEU A 56 -13.54 -41.03 13.41
C LEU A 56 -14.98 -40.60 13.75
N THR A 57 -15.58 -41.15 14.81
CA THR A 57 -16.96 -40.79 15.21
C THR A 57 -17.05 -39.31 15.59
N THR A 58 -16.00 -38.77 16.21
CA THR A 58 -15.91 -37.35 16.55
C THR A 58 -15.89 -36.49 15.29
N TYR A 59 -15.06 -36.82 14.31
CA TYR A 59 -15.03 -36.10 13.03
C TYR A 59 -16.37 -36.20 12.29
N GLN A 60 -16.97 -37.39 12.21
CA GLN A 60 -18.29 -37.58 11.57
C GLN A 60 -19.37 -36.74 12.24
N ARG A 61 -19.34 -36.59 13.57
CA ARG A 61 -20.26 -35.72 14.29
C ARG A 61 -20.05 -34.25 13.90
N ILE A 62 -18.80 -33.81 13.79
CA ILE A 62 -18.45 -32.45 13.33
C ILE A 62 -18.95 -32.23 11.89
N GLU A 63 -18.69 -33.15 10.95
CA GLU A 63 -19.16 -33.02 9.56
C GLU A 63 -20.70 -33.08 9.46
N ARG A 64 -21.38 -33.71 10.42
CA ARG A 64 -22.85 -33.78 10.44
C ARG A 64 -23.52 -32.53 11.00
N ASN A 65 -22.98 -31.94 12.07
CA ASN A 65 -23.67 -30.86 12.81
C ASN A 65 -22.87 -29.56 12.97
N GLY A 66 -21.62 -29.54 12.51
CA GLY A 66 -20.75 -28.38 12.55
C GLY A 66 -20.23 -28.01 13.93
N LYS A 67 -20.65 -28.68 15.00
CA LYS A 67 -20.28 -28.30 16.38
C LYS A 67 -18.89 -28.83 16.71
N THR A 68 -17.97 -27.92 16.99
CA THR A 68 -16.58 -28.26 17.33
C THR A 68 -15.98 -27.25 18.32
N SER A 69 -14.71 -27.39 18.69
CA SER A 69 -13.97 -26.39 19.45
C SER A 69 -13.17 -25.48 18.48
N PRO A 70 -12.86 -24.22 18.87
CA PRO A 70 -12.01 -23.34 18.07
C PRO A 70 -10.65 -23.97 17.73
N GLU A 71 -10.01 -24.65 18.70
CA GLU A 71 -8.74 -25.36 18.50
C GLU A 71 -8.85 -26.44 17.40
N ARG A 72 -9.94 -27.22 17.38
CA ARG A 72 -10.18 -28.24 16.37
C ARG A 72 -10.54 -27.65 15.00
N ALA A 73 -11.27 -26.54 14.97
CA ALA A 73 -11.58 -25.84 13.74
C ALA A 73 -10.32 -25.25 13.09
N ALA A 74 -9.43 -24.65 13.89
CA ALA A 74 -8.13 -24.18 13.44
C ALA A 74 -7.27 -25.32 12.88
N ALA A 75 -7.21 -26.46 13.57
CA ALA A 75 -6.48 -27.62 13.08
C ALA A 75 -7.10 -28.21 11.80
N LEU A 76 -8.42 -28.27 11.68
CA LEU A 76 -9.10 -28.67 10.44
C LEU A 76 -8.76 -27.73 9.28
N ALA A 77 -8.75 -26.43 9.54
CA ALA A 77 -8.41 -25.40 8.57
C ALA A 77 -6.97 -25.59 8.07
N THR A 78 -6.02 -25.80 8.99
CA THR A 78 -4.61 -26.10 8.66
C THR A 78 -4.46 -27.37 7.81
N VAL A 79 -5.16 -28.47 8.16
CA VAL A 79 -5.05 -29.73 7.41
C VAL A 79 -5.62 -29.62 5.99
N LEU A 80 -6.68 -28.82 5.82
CA LEU A 80 -7.30 -28.56 4.53
C LEU A 80 -6.63 -27.40 3.78
N GLY A 81 -5.67 -26.70 4.38
CA GLY A 81 -5.01 -25.54 3.75
C GLY A 81 -5.93 -24.35 3.54
N VAL A 82 -6.94 -24.18 4.40
CA VAL A 82 -7.95 -23.10 4.34
C VAL A 82 -7.98 -22.28 5.63
N SER A 83 -8.74 -21.18 5.64
CA SER A 83 -9.00 -20.41 6.86
C SER A 83 -10.15 -20.99 7.69
N VAL A 84 -10.25 -20.59 8.95
CA VAL A 84 -11.35 -21.05 9.83
C VAL A 84 -12.67 -20.43 9.40
N GLU A 85 -12.64 -19.19 8.92
CA GLU A 85 -13.76 -18.43 8.39
C GLU A 85 -14.36 -19.13 7.18
N LEU A 86 -13.51 -19.68 6.32
CA LEU A 86 -13.91 -20.51 5.18
C LEU A 86 -14.64 -21.76 5.67
N LEU A 87 -14.12 -22.45 6.69
CA LEU A 87 -14.82 -23.58 7.31
C LEU A 87 -16.15 -23.16 7.97
N GLN A 88 -16.26 -21.94 8.48
CA GLN A 88 -17.50 -21.41 9.04
C GLN A 88 -18.53 -21.03 7.97
N GLY A 89 -18.17 -21.08 6.69
CA GLY A 89 -19.02 -20.64 5.59
C GLY A 89 -19.19 -19.12 5.56
N SER A 90 -18.25 -18.41 6.18
CA SER A 90 -18.15 -16.94 6.18
C SER A 90 -17.19 -16.46 5.09
N GLU A 91 -16.83 -17.33 4.13
CA GLU A 91 -16.01 -16.96 2.99
C GLU A 91 -16.72 -15.90 2.17
N GLN A 92 -16.10 -14.75 2.07
CA GLN A 92 -16.55 -13.71 1.17
C GLN A 92 -16.35 -14.20 -0.26
N PRO A 93 -17.30 -13.96 -1.18
CA PRO A 93 -17.11 -14.37 -2.56
C PRO A 93 -15.86 -13.69 -3.13
N GLU A 94 -15.19 -14.40 -4.03
CA GLU A 94 -14.09 -13.79 -4.79
C GLU A 94 -14.68 -12.67 -5.66
N PRO A 95 -14.06 -11.46 -5.67
CA PRO A 95 -14.62 -10.28 -6.34
C PRO A 95 -15.00 -10.51 -7.81
N LEU A 96 -14.14 -11.16 -8.60
CA LEU A 96 -14.37 -11.41 -10.02
C LEU A 96 -15.48 -12.44 -10.23
N ASP A 97 -15.58 -13.45 -9.39
CA ASP A 97 -16.65 -14.45 -9.44
C ASP A 97 -18.01 -13.82 -9.07
N TYR A 98 -18.04 -12.90 -8.11
CA TYR A 98 -19.24 -12.14 -7.78
C TYR A 98 -19.67 -11.24 -8.97
N LEU A 99 -18.73 -10.48 -9.54
CA LEU A 99 -18.99 -9.65 -10.72
C LEU A 99 -19.51 -10.48 -11.91
N LYS A 100 -18.91 -11.65 -12.17
CA LYS A 100 -19.38 -12.57 -13.22
C LYS A 100 -20.79 -13.06 -12.94
N ARG A 101 -21.10 -13.45 -11.69
CA ARG A 101 -22.45 -13.89 -11.30
C ARG A 101 -23.49 -12.80 -11.58
N ILE A 102 -23.21 -11.56 -11.18
CA ILE A 102 -24.11 -10.43 -11.42
C ILE A 102 -24.21 -10.12 -12.92
N LYS A 103 -23.09 -10.12 -13.66
CA LYS A 103 -23.10 -9.96 -15.12
C LYS A 103 -23.98 -10.99 -15.81
N THR A 104 -23.85 -12.28 -15.48
CA THR A 104 -24.69 -13.33 -16.06
C THR A 104 -26.17 -13.11 -15.74
N LEU A 105 -26.49 -12.74 -14.50
CA LEU A 105 -27.86 -12.46 -14.08
C LEU A 105 -28.46 -11.29 -14.87
N LEU A 106 -27.74 -10.17 -14.98
CA LEU A 106 -28.21 -8.99 -15.71
C LEU A 106 -28.34 -9.27 -17.21
N THR A 107 -27.41 -10.03 -17.79
CA THR A 107 -27.47 -10.45 -19.20
C THR A 107 -28.78 -11.20 -19.49
N ILE A 108 -29.10 -12.21 -18.69
CA ILE A 108 -30.34 -13.01 -18.86
C ILE A 108 -31.59 -12.12 -18.74
N GLN A 109 -31.62 -11.20 -17.76
CA GLN A 109 -32.77 -10.31 -17.57
C GLN A 109 -32.95 -9.30 -18.71
N ILE A 110 -31.85 -8.79 -19.26
CA ILE A 110 -31.87 -7.89 -20.42
C ILE A 110 -32.35 -8.63 -21.67
N GLU A 111 -31.85 -9.84 -21.92
CA GLU A 111 -32.24 -10.70 -23.05
C GLU A 111 -33.73 -11.07 -22.99
N ASN A 112 -34.23 -11.44 -21.80
CA ASN A 112 -35.63 -11.85 -21.62
C ASN A 112 -36.61 -10.66 -21.58
N LYS A 113 -36.13 -9.43 -21.42
CA LYS A 113 -36.93 -8.19 -21.29
C LYS A 113 -37.93 -8.19 -20.13
N GLU A 114 -37.63 -8.94 -19.06
CA GLU A 114 -38.54 -9.11 -17.92
C GLU A 114 -38.45 -7.95 -16.92
N ASN A 115 -37.32 -7.24 -16.88
CA ASN A 115 -37.06 -6.18 -15.91
C ASN A 115 -37.04 -4.78 -16.58
N ALA A 116 -38.16 -4.06 -16.48
CA ALA A 116 -38.31 -2.74 -17.08
C ALA A 116 -37.39 -1.66 -16.47
N ALA A 117 -37.07 -1.76 -15.17
CA ALA A 117 -36.17 -0.82 -14.51
C ALA A 117 -34.73 -1.00 -15.03
N LEU A 118 -34.27 -2.25 -15.11
CA LEU A 118 -32.97 -2.60 -15.67
C LEU A 118 -32.83 -2.18 -17.13
N GLN A 119 -33.86 -2.39 -17.96
CA GLN A 119 -33.84 -1.98 -19.36
C GLN A 119 -33.70 -0.47 -19.54
N ARG A 120 -34.49 0.32 -18.81
CA ARG A 120 -34.38 1.79 -18.87
C ARG A 120 -32.98 2.26 -18.49
N ARG A 121 -32.40 1.67 -17.43
CA ARG A 121 -31.04 2.04 -16.99
C ARG A 121 -29.99 1.66 -18.02
N PHE A 122 -30.13 0.49 -18.65
CA PHE A 122 -29.25 0.03 -19.71
C PHE A 122 -29.31 0.92 -20.97
N GLU A 123 -30.52 1.30 -21.39
CA GLU A 123 -30.75 2.21 -22.53
C GLU A 123 -30.16 3.60 -22.27
N GLN A 124 -30.34 4.15 -21.05
CA GLN A 124 -29.73 5.43 -20.65
C GLN A 124 -28.20 5.41 -20.78
N LEU A 125 -27.54 4.35 -20.28
CA LEU A 125 -26.08 4.24 -20.35
C LEU A 125 -25.58 4.13 -21.80
N ALA A 126 -26.36 3.49 -22.69
CA ALA A 126 -26.05 3.44 -24.12
C ALA A 126 -26.18 4.83 -24.77
N GLU A 127 -27.19 5.61 -24.40
CA GLU A 127 -27.40 6.99 -24.86
C GLU A 127 -26.31 7.97 -24.39
N GLU A 128 -25.72 7.72 -23.21
CA GLU A 128 -24.59 8.48 -22.66
C GLU A 128 -23.24 8.24 -23.37
N GLY A 129 -23.22 7.37 -24.39
CA GLY A 129 -22.04 7.11 -25.22
C GLY A 129 -21.15 5.98 -24.73
N ASN A 130 -21.66 5.07 -23.89
CA ASN A 130 -20.95 3.85 -23.53
C ASN A 130 -21.16 2.76 -24.59
N ASP A 131 -20.12 2.47 -25.38
CA ASP A 131 -20.15 1.45 -26.44
C ASP A 131 -20.45 0.02 -25.92
N ASP A 132 -20.08 -0.28 -24.68
CA ASP A 132 -20.46 -1.50 -23.96
C ASP A 132 -20.96 -1.13 -22.55
N PRO A 133 -22.27 -0.86 -22.38
CA PRO A 133 -22.83 -0.37 -21.12
C PRO A 133 -22.97 -1.45 -20.04
N LEU A 134 -22.91 -2.74 -20.40
CA LEU A 134 -23.13 -3.84 -19.44
C LEU A 134 -22.05 -3.94 -18.36
N PRO A 135 -20.73 -3.92 -18.67
CA PRO A 135 -19.69 -3.92 -17.65
C PRO A 135 -19.82 -2.78 -16.64
N TYR A 136 -20.05 -1.56 -17.12
CA TYR A 136 -20.23 -0.38 -16.26
C TYR A 136 -21.44 -0.55 -15.33
N LEU A 137 -22.57 -1.01 -15.87
CA LEU A 137 -23.78 -1.26 -15.09
C LEU A 137 -23.58 -2.34 -14.03
N VAL A 138 -22.83 -3.41 -14.34
CA VAL A 138 -22.47 -4.47 -13.38
C VAL A 138 -21.65 -3.90 -12.23
N GLU A 139 -20.62 -3.10 -12.54
CA GLU A 139 -19.78 -2.46 -11.52
C GLU A 139 -20.60 -1.51 -10.64
N GLU A 140 -21.39 -0.61 -11.24
CA GLU A 140 -22.26 0.33 -10.51
C GLU A 140 -23.23 -0.41 -9.56
N ILE A 141 -23.90 -1.46 -10.04
CA ILE A 141 -24.83 -2.26 -9.23
C ILE A 141 -24.09 -2.97 -8.10
N CYS A 142 -22.92 -3.57 -8.37
CA CYS A 142 -22.16 -4.28 -7.34
C CYS A 142 -21.66 -3.35 -6.23
N GLU A 143 -21.18 -2.16 -6.59
CA GLU A 143 -20.77 -1.13 -5.62
C GLU A 143 -21.96 -0.67 -4.76
N LYS A 144 -23.12 -0.41 -5.37
CA LYS A 144 -24.36 -0.08 -4.63
C LYS A 144 -24.79 -1.21 -3.70
N ILE A 145 -24.70 -2.46 -4.14
CA ILE A 145 -24.99 -3.62 -3.28
C ILE A 145 -24.07 -3.63 -2.05
N GLU A 146 -22.76 -3.42 -2.24
CA GLU A 146 -21.83 -3.35 -1.12
C GLU A 146 -22.12 -2.19 -0.15
N ALA A 147 -22.45 -1.01 -0.66
CA ALA A 147 -22.80 0.14 0.18
C ALA A 147 -24.03 -0.15 1.06
N VAL A 148 -25.08 -0.71 0.45
CA VAL A 148 -26.33 -1.04 1.15
C VAL A 148 -26.15 -2.12 2.22
N GLN A 149 -25.19 -3.04 2.07
CA GLN A 149 -24.86 -4.02 3.11
C GLN A 149 -24.46 -3.35 4.44
N LEU A 150 -23.83 -2.17 4.36
CA LEU A 150 -23.39 -1.40 5.52
C LEU A 150 -24.47 -0.43 6.00
N GLU A 151 -25.05 0.37 5.10
CA GLU A 151 -25.96 1.46 5.44
C GLU A 151 -27.38 0.99 5.76
N ARG A 152 -27.82 -0.11 5.13
CA ARG A 152 -29.17 -0.69 5.25
C ARG A 152 -30.29 0.31 4.98
N ASN A 153 -30.09 1.22 4.02
CA ASN A 153 -31.10 2.16 3.59
C ASN A 153 -32.26 1.44 2.86
N PRO A 154 -33.50 1.45 3.39
CA PRO A 154 -34.62 0.72 2.79
C PRO A 154 -34.97 1.16 1.36
N SER A 155 -34.78 2.44 1.02
CA SER A 155 -35.09 2.94 -0.33
C SER A 155 -34.12 2.38 -1.36
N GLU A 156 -32.83 2.35 -1.04
CA GLU A 156 -31.79 1.82 -1.92
C GLU A 156 -31.89 0.30 -2.06
N ILE A 157 -32.26 -0.41 -0.98
CA ILE A 157 -32.59 -1.84 -1.05
C ILE A 157 -33.72 -2.07 -2.05
N THR A 158 -34.78 -1.26 -1.99
CA THR A 158 -35.95 -1.40 -2.89
C THR A 158 -35.54 -1.15 -4.34
N GLU A 159 -34.76 -0.10 -4.61
CA GLU A 159 -34.23 0.19 -5.95
C GLU A 159 -33.35 -0.96 -6.48
N LEU A 160 -32.49 -1.53 -5.64
CA LEU A 160 -31.65 -2.67 -6.02
C LEU A 160 -32.47 -3.95 -6.28
N ILE A 161 -33.53 -4.20 -5.51
CA ILE A 161 -34.46 -5.31 -5.78
C ILE A 161 -35.13 -5.09 -7.14
N GLU A 162 -35.58 -3.88 -7.43
CA GLU A 162 -36.19 -3.54 -8.73
C GLU A 162 -35.18 -3.70 -9.89
N LEU A 163 -33.93 -3.25 -9.72
CA LEU A 163 -32.90 -3.33 -10.76
C LEU A 163 -32.34 -4.74 -10.98
N THR A 164 -32.22 -5.55 -9.94
CA THR A 164 -31.55 -6.86 -10.02
C THR A 164 -32.50 -8.04 -9.95
N GLY A 165 -33.74 -7.87 -9.49
CA GLY A 165 -34.65 -8.97 -9.19
C GLY A 165 -34.17 -9.89 -8.06
N LEU A 166 -33.07 -9.56 -7.38
CA LEU A 166 -32.58 -10.31 -6.23
C LEU A 166 -33.43 -9.98 -5.00
N PRO A 167 -33.82 -10.98 -4.18
CA PRO A 167 -34.47 -10.70 -2.92
C PRO A 167 -33.50 -10.05 -1.92
N GLU A 168 -34.03 -9.29 -0.96
CA GLU A 168 -33.27 -8.56 0.06
C GLU A 168 -32.22 -9.45 0.77
N ASN A 169 -32.59 -10.69 1.09
CA ASN A 169 -31.69 -11.62 1.77
C ASN A 169 -30.50 -12.08 0.91
N GLU A 170 -30.55 -11.96 -0.41
CA GLU A 170 -29.40 -12.17 -1.30
C GLU A 170 -28.56 -10.91 -1.41
N LEU A 171 -29.18 -9.73 -1.50
CA LEU A 171 -28.47 -8.43 -1.56
C LEU A 171 -27.64 -8.17 -0.29
N LEU A 172 -28.14 -8.60 0.87
CA LEU A 172 -27.46 -8.44 2.16
C LEU A 172 -26.37 -9.49 2.43
N LYS A 173 -26.11 -10.43 1.50
CA LYS A 173 -24.96 -11.35 1.62
C LYS A 173 -23.68 -10.64 1.18
N PRO A 174 -22.52 -10.89 1.81
CA PRO A 174 -21.26 -10.22 1.44
C PRO A 174 -20.99 -10.28 -0.06
N ALA A 175 -20.82 -9.12 -0.71
CA ALA A 175 -20.54 -9.03 -2.15
C ALA A 175 -19.04 -8.96 -2.45
N ASN A 176 -18.27 -8.29 -1.58
CA ASN A 176 -16.81 -8.30 -1.55
C ASN A 176 -16.11 -7.88 -2.86
N VAL A 177 -16.70 -6.92 -3.58
CA VAL A 177 -16.20 -6.38 -4.85
C VAL A 177 -15.02 -5.43 -4.62
N LEU A 178 -15.24 -4.35 -3.86
CA LEU A 178 -14.22 -3.42 -3.40
C LEU A 178 -13.92 -3.65 -1.91
N GLY A 179 -14.95 -3.98 -1.13
CA GLY A 179 -14.85 -4.27 0.29
C GLY A 179 -14.77 -3.01 1.16
N HIS A 180 -15.19 -3.16 2.42
CA HIS A 180 -15.18 -2.10 3.42
C HIS A 180 -13.93 -2.17 4.28
N TRP A 181 -13.51 -1.01 4.77
CA TRP A 181 -12.31 -0.89 5.58
C TRP A 181 -12.56 -0.03 6.80
N PHE A 182 -12.27 -0.58 7.97
CA PHE A 182 -12.32 0.16 9.21
C PHE A 182 -10.95 0.78 9.49
N VAL A 183 -10.92 2.08 9.72
CA VAL A 183 -9.69 2.84 10.01
C VAL A 183 -9.86 3.58 11.33
N THR A 184 -8.90 3.46 12.23
CA THR A 184 -8.81 4.27 13.43
C THR A 184 -7.57 5.13 13.40
N VAL A 185 -7.72 6.41 13.73
CA VAL A 185 -6.65 7.38 13.77
C VAL A 185 -6.60 7.97 15.17
N LYS A 186 -5.44 7.86 15.82
CA LYS A 186 -5.14 8.49 17.10
C LYS A 186 -4.04 9.52 16.89
N SER A 187 -4.35 10.79 17.09
CA SER A 187 -3.39 11.90 17.00
C SER A 187 -3.60 12.88 18.15
N TYR A 188 -2.93 14.02 18.10
CA TYR A 188 -3.12 15.13 19.04
C TYR A 188 -4.54 15.71 19.03
N GLN A 189 -5.28 15.51 17.95
CA GLN A 189 -6.69 15.92 17.82
C GLN A 189 -7.66 14.92 18.48
N GLY A 190 -7.14 13.85 19.09
CA GLY A 190 -7.92 12.78 19.71
C GLY A 190 -7.98 11.51 18.86
N LYS A 191 -8.94 10.64 19.18
CA LYS A 191 -9.18 9.38 18.48
C LYS A 191 -10.43 9.49 17.61
N LYS A 192 -10.31 9.15 16.33
CA LYS A 192 -11.42 9.09 15.37
C LYS A 192 -11.41 7.74 14.66
N SER A 193 -12.59 7.27 14.28
CA SER A 193 -12.78 6.02 13.54
C SER A 193 -13.62 6.29 12.30
N TYR A 194 -13.30 5.59 11.21
CA TYR A 194 -13.90 5.75 9.90
C TYR A 194 -14.17 4.38 9.29
N ILE A 195 -15.16 4.32 8.40
CA ILE A 195 -15.33 3.21 7.47
C ILE A 195 -15.19 3.81 6.07
N PHE A 196 -14.29 3.27 5.28
CA PHE A 196 -14.07 3.65 3.89
C PHE A 196 -14.42 2.50 2.97
N HIS A 197 -14.73 2.84 1.73
CA HIS A 197 -14.98 1.89 0.68
C HIS A 197 -13.71 1.74 -0.15
N ASP A 198 -13.26 0.52 -0.43
CA ASP A 198 -12.04 0.24 -1.20
C ASP A 198 -10.71 0.60 -0.49
N ALA A 199 -9.70 -0.25 -0.73
CA ALA A 199 -8.31 -0.03 -0.35
C ALA A 199 -7.70 1.25 -0.95
N ARG A 200 -8.12 1.67 -2.15
CA ARG A 200 -7.64 2.91 -2.79
C ARG A 200 -8.06 4.15 -2.00
N GLU A 201 -9.32 4.21 -1.56
CA GLU A 201 -9.81 5.32 -0.74
C GLU A 201 -9.10 5.35 0.62
N VAL A 202 -8.94 4.18 1.25
CA VAL A 202 -8.19 4.04 2.51
C VAL A 202 -6.79 4.61 2.37
N SER A 203 -6.06 4.21 1.33
CA SER A 203 -4.71 4.70 1.07
C SER A 203 -4.69 6.22 0.96
N TYR A 204 -5.54 6.78 0.07
CA TYR A 204 -5.62 8.22 -0.14
C TYR A 204 -5.98 9.00 1.14
N GLN A 205 -6.98 8.56 1.90
CA GLN A 205 -7.43 9.25 3.11
C GLN A 205 -6.40 9.17 4.24
N ILE A 206 -5.70 8.04 4.38
CA ILE A 206 -4.60 7.89 5.34
C ILE A 206 -3.43 8.80 4.96
N GLN A 207 -2.99 8.77 3.70
CA GLN A 207 -1.90 9.62 3.20
C GLN A 207 -2.21 11.10 3.45
N LYS A 208 -3.39 11.56 3.05
CA LYS A 208 -3.86 12.92 3.29
C LYS A 208 -3.81 13.32 4.77
N LYS A 209 -4.29 12.45 5.67
CA LYS A 209 -4.27 12.72 7.12
C LYS A 209 -2.85 12.80 7.68
N ILE A 210 -1.94 11.96 7.19
CA ILE A 210 -0.54 12.00 7.63
C ILE A 210 0.14 13.26 7.09
N ASP A 211 -0.08 13.62 5.82
CA ASP A 211 0.46 14.86 5.23
C ASP A 211 -0.03 16.10 5.97
N GLU A 212 -1.33 16.16 6.30
CA GLU A 212 -1.89 17.20 7.16
C GLU A 212 -1.17 17.23 8.52
N HIS A 213 -0.96 16.08 9.17
CA HIS A 213 -0.26 16.02 10.46
C HIS A 213 1.20 16.46 10.38
N LEU A 214 1.94 15.98 9.38
CA LEU A 214 3.36 16.33 9.18
C LEU A 214 3.55 17.79 8.77
N SER A 215 2.58 18.39 8.08
CA SER A 215 2.63 19.83 7.73
C SER A 215 2.65 20.74 8.97
N HIS A 216 2.05 20.32 10.09
CA HIS A 216 2.07 21.04 11.36
C HIS A 216 3.40 20.88 12.12
N PHE A 217 4.19 19.85 11.80
CA PHE A 217 5.43 19.50 12.49
C PHE A 217 6.59 19.40 11.49
N PRO A 218 7.22 20.52 11.13
CA PRO A 218 8.16 20.59 10.00
C PRO A 218 9.54 19.93 10.25
N LEU A 219 9.75 19.40 11.45
CA LEU A 219 10.98 18.72 11.88
C LEU A 219 11.07 17.32 11.26
N ASP A 220 12.17 16.61 11.52
CA ASP A 220 12.34 15.25 11.03
C ASP A 220 11.19 14.35 11.48
N SER A 221 10.78 13.46 10.59
CA SER A 221 9.69 12.52 10.84
C SER A 221 10.06 11.11 10.39
N SER A 222 9.45 10.12 11.06
CA SER A 222 9.54 8.73 10.66
C SER A 222 8.17 8.08 10.54
N ILE A 223 8.02 7.18 9.57
CA ILE A 223 6.82 6.35 9.41
C ILE A 223 7.24 4.89 9.62
N GLN A 224 6.61 4.22 10.58
CA GLN A 224 6.82 2.80 10.84
C GLN A 224 5.54 2.05 10.53
N MET A 225 5.64 1.00 9.72
CA MET A 225 4.52 0.19 9.25
C MET A 225 4.73 -1.25 9.68
N TRP A 226 3.67 -1.92 10.12
CA TRP A 226 3.72 -3.34 10.44
C TRP A 226 2.35 -3.99 10.37
N ARG A 227 2.33 -5.33 10.35
CA ARG A 227 1.10 -6.12 10.39
C ARG A 227 0.94 -6.80 11.75
N ASP A 228 -0.30 -6.92 12.20
CA ASP A 228 -0.70 -7.64 13.42
C ASP A 228 -1.95 -8.48 13.13
N GLY A 229 -1.72 -9.72 12.68
CA GLY A 229 -2.78 -10.54 12.10
C GLY A 229 -3.35 -9.90 10.84
N SER A 230 -4.68 -9.69 10.80
CA SER A 230 -5.35 -9.01 9.68
C SER A 230 -5.22 -7.48 9.72
N TRP A 231 -4.68 -6.92 10.80
CA TRP A 231 -4.55 -5.47 10.96
C TRP A 231 -3.28 -4.94 10.32
N PHE A 232 -3.41 -3.82 9.62
CA PHE A 232 -2.31 -2.95 9.21
C PHE A 232 -2.19 -1.84 10.23
N ARG A 233 -0.95 -1.51 10.60
CA ARG A 233 -0.65 -0.52 11.61
C ARG A 233 0.44 0.41 11.12
N MET A 234 0.28 1.69 11.44
CA MET A 234 1.26 2.73 11.15
C MET A 234 1.48 3.60 12.38
N GLU A 235 2.74 3.85 12.71
CA GLU A 235 3.16 4.86 13.69
C GLU A 235 3.95 5.95 12.98
N ILE A 236 3.47 7.17 13.09
CA ILE A 236 4.12 8.37 12.56
C ILE A 236 4.74 9.07 13.75
N LYS A 237 6.07 9.08 13.82
CA LYS A 237 6.84 9.80 14.85
C LYS A 237 7.28 11.13 14.28
N ALA A 238 6.83 12.19 14.94
CA ALA A 238 7.26 13.56 14.74
C ALA A 238 7.28 14.21 16.14
N ARG A 239 7.24 15.55 16.23
CA ARG A 239 7.07 16.22 17.53
C ARG A 239 5.86 15.70 18.33
N GLN A 240 4.79 15.32 17.65
CA GLN A 240 3.66 14.58 18.24
C GLN A 240 3.38 13.33 17.41
N SER A 241 3.26 12.18 18.08
CA SER A 241 3.03 10.91 17.39
C SER A 241 1.58 10.77 16.91
N MET A 242 1.40 10.13 15.76
CA MET A 242 0.11 9.68 15.24
C MET A 242 0.16 8.17 15.06
N HIS A 243 -0.94 7.49 15.41
CA HIS A 243 -1.10 6.06 15.21
C HIS A 243 -2.33 5.81 14.35
N ILE A 244 -2.19 4.93 13.37
CA ILE A 244 -3.28 4.53 12.47
C ILE A 244 -3.34 3.01 12.44
N ASP A 245 -4.50 2.46 12.79
CA ASP A 245 -4.79 1.03 12.66
C ASP A 245 -5.92 0.87 11.64
N PHE A 246 -5.76 -0.03 10.67
CA PHE A 246 -6.80 -0.31 9.68
C PHE A 246 -6.91 -1.79 9.30
N VAL A 247 -8.12 -2.22 8.96
CA VAL A 247 -8.43 -3.62 8.67
C VAL A 247 -9.62 -3.72 7.72
N ARG A 248 -9.62 -4.74 6.85
CA ARG A 248 -10.78 -5.06 6.03
C ARG A 248 -11.93 -5.50 6.94
N CYS A 249 -13.12 -5.01 6.66
CA CYS A 249 -14.30 -5.32 7.44
C CYS A 249 -15.50 -5.62 6.54
N HIS A 250 -16.48 -6.31 7.11
CA HIS A 250 -17.76 -6.51 6.47
C HIS A 250 -18.88 -6.55 7.51
N PRO A 251 -20.06 -6.02 7.18
CA PRO A 251 -21.22 -6.11 8.04
C PRO A 251 -21.80 -7.53 8.00
N ASP A 252 -22.25 -8.01 9.15
CA ASP A 252 -23.04 -9.23 9.31
C ASP A 252 -24.28 -8.96 10.19
N ALA A 253 -25.02 -10.01 10.55
CA ALA A 253 -26.19 -9.87 11.42
C ALA A 253 -25.85 -9.47 12.87
N LYS A 254 -24.59 -9.52 13.27
CA LYS A 254 -24.10 -9.26 14.64
C LYS A 254 -23.28 -7.97 14.75
N GLY A 255 -22.85 -7.38 13.63
CA GLY A 255 -22.10 -6.14 13.58
C GLY A 255 -21.04 -6.16 12.48
N LEU A 256 -19.90 -5.51 12.73
CA LEU A 256 -18.74 -5.57 11.82
C LEU A 256 -17.85 -6.75 12.18
N CYS A 257 -17.50 -7.53 11.17
CA CYS A 257 -16.55 -8.62 11.24
C CYS A 257 -15.25 -8.20 10.53
N TRP A 258 -14.11 -8.57 11.11
CA TRP A 258 -12.79 -8.31 10.54
C TRP A 258 -12.38 -9.46 9.63
N SER A 259 -11.87 -9.14 8.46
CA SER A 259 -11.33 -10.12 7.51
C SER A 259 -9.89 -9.76 7.13
N PRO A 260 -9.08 -10.75 6.71
CA PRO A 260 -7.80 -10.46 6.07
C PRO A 260 -8.00 -9.67 4.78
N ALA A 261 -6.98 -8.92 4.38
CA ALA A 261 -6.94 -8.28 3.08
C ALA A 261 -6.89 -9.34 1.97
N SER A 262 -7.50 -9.04 0.83
CA SER A 262 -7.30 -9.80 -0.40
C SER A 262 -5.95 -9.44 -1.04
N TRP A 263 -5.46 -10.29 -1.93
CA TRP A 263 -4.24 -10.01 -2.71
C TRP A 263 -4.34 -8.68 -3.49
N ARG A 264 -5.54 -8.32 -3.96
CA ARG A 264 -5.81 -7.08 -4.69
C ARG A 264 -5.69 -5.85 -3.78
N ASP A 265 -6.18 -5.96 -2.55
CA ASP A 265 -6.03 -4.87 -1.58
C ASP A 265 -4.56 -4.67 -1.23
N GLU A 266 -3.83 -5.77 -1.01
CA GLU A 266 -2.41 -5.69 -0.67
C GLU A 266 -1.61 -4.99 -1.77
N PHE A 267 -1.93 -5.27 -3.03
CA PHE A 267 -1.34 -4.57 -4.17
C PHE A 267 -1.60 -3.05 -4.10
N PHE A 268 -2.83 -2.62 -3.82
CA PHE A 268 -3.16 -1.19 -3.75
C PHE A 268 -2.64 -0.49 -2.49
N LEU A 269 -2.53 -1.20 -1.36
CA LEU A 269 -2.09 -0.61 -0.10
C LEU A 269 -0.56 -0.56 -0.04
N TYR A 270 0.12 -1.68 -0.32
CA TYR A 270 1.55 -1.82 -0.07
C TYR A 270 2.37 -0.85 -0.92
N ASP A 271 2.27 -0.94 -2.24
CA ASP A 271 3.04 -0.09 -3.14
C ASP A 271 2.67 1.38 -2.99
N SER A 272 1.40 1.67 -2.71
CA SER A 272 0.94 3.04 -2.50
C SER A 272 1.57 3.65 -1.25
N PHE A 273 1.53 2.97 -0.10
CA PHE A 273 2.11 3.49 1.14
C PHE A 273 3.63 3.55 1.09
N VAL A 274 4.30 2.52 0.54
CA VAL A 274 5.76 2.52 0.44
C VAL A 274 6.24 3.64 -0.47
N ASN A 275 5.68 3.79 -1.67
CA ASN A 275 6.12 4.84 -2.59
C ASN A 275 5.81 6.25 -2.08
N TRP A 276 4.60 6.48 -1.56
CA TRP A 276 4.23 7.79 -1.01
C TRP A 276 5.09 8.16 0.19
N SER A 277 5.35 7.22 1.11
CA SER A 277 6.08 7.51 2.35
C SER A 277 7.51 8.01 2.09
N TYR A 278 8.15 7.58 0.99
CA TYR A 278 9.47 8.09 0.54
C TYR A 278 9.46 9.60 0.24
N SER A 279 8.29 10.17 -0.03
CA SER A 279 8.12 11.62 -0.24
C SER A 279 7.57 12.35 0.99
N ALA A 280 7.10 11.62 2.01
CA ALA A 280 6.44 12.19 3.19
C ALA A 280 7.36 12.31 4.41
N ALA A 281 8.26 11.34 4.63
CA ALA A 281 9.09 11.25 5.84
C ALA A 281 10.60 11.09 5.54
N ASN A 282 11.42 11.25 6.58
CA ASN A 282 12.89 11.12 6.49
C ASN A 282 13.36 9.69 6.74
N LEU A 283 12.61 8.93 7.55
CA LEU A 283 12.92 7.56 7.93
C LEU A 283 11.67 6.70 7.78
N ILE A 284 11.81 5.54 7.16
CA ILE A 284 10.69 4.63 6.90
C ILE A 284 11.06 3.24 7.37
N THR A 285 10.10 2.55 7.97
CA THR A 285 10.10 1.10 8.12
C THR A 285 8.85 0.58 7.42
N ASP A 286 9.01 -0.18 6.34
CA ASP A 286 7.89 -0.74 5.59
C ASP A 286 7.24 -1.94 6.30
N PHE A 287 6.15 -2.48 5.73
CA PHE A 287 5.44 -3.62 6.32
C PHE A 287 6.27 -4.91 6.38
N GLU A 288 7.39 -5.00 5.65
CA GLU A 288 8.35 -6.11 5.71
C GLU A 288 9.42 -5.90 6.80
N GLY A 289 9.40 -4.75 7.48
CA GLY A 289 10.36 -4.39 8.51
C GLY A 289 11.68 -3.84 7.95
N LYS A 290 11.74 -3.53 6.65
CA LYS A 290 12.94 -2.93 6.04
C LYS A 290 12.98 -1.46 6.38
N GLN A 291 14.05 -1.06 7.06
CA GLN A 291 14.30 0.35 7.39
C GLN A 291 15.07 1.06 6.27
N SER A 292 14.69 2.30 5.96
CA SER A 292 15.41 3.17 5.02
C SER A 292 15.36 4.64 5.48
N PRO A 293 16.49 5.35 5.59
CA PRO A 293 17.86 4.83 5.48
C PRO A 293 18.24 3.91 6.65
N LEU A 294 19.21 3.02 6.44
CA LEU A 294 19.81 2.19 7.49
C LEU A 294 20.87 2.98 8.27
N ASN A 295 21.68 3.77 7.59
CA ASN A 295 22.73 4.58 8.19
C ASN A 295 22.81 5.98 7.56
N MET A 296 22.49 7.00 8.36
CA MET A 296 22.53 8.41 7.96
C MET A 296 23.92 8.89 7.50
N GLN A 297 25.01 8.33 8.01
CA GLN A 297 26.38 8.73 7.62
C GLN A 297 26.76 8.25 6.21
N ARG A 298 25.99 7.30 5.67
CA ARG A 298 26.18 6.74 4.33
C ARG A 298 25.29 7.40 3.29
N LEU A 299 24.57 8.46 3.67
CA LEU A 299 23.81 9.26 2.71
C LEU A 299 24.74 9.93 1.71
N ARG A 300 24.31 9.97 0.45
CA ARG A 300 24.97 10.61 -0.68
C ARG A 300 23.94 11.31 -1.55
N LEU A 301 24.37 12.31 -2.30
CA LEU A 301 23.62 12.75 -3.48
C LEU A 301 24.25 12.11 -4.70
N LEU A 302 23.46 11.36 -5.46
CA LEU A 302 23.86 10.83 -6.75
C LEU A 302 23.32 11.75 -7.84
N VAL A 303 24.23 12.35 -8.59
CA VAL A 303 23.95 13.23 -9.73
C VAL A 303 24.19 12.45 -11.01
N THR A 304 23.12 12.20 -11.76
CA THR A 304 23.19 11.55 -13.07
C THR A 304 23.04 12.58 -14.17
N GLU A 305 24.01 12.68 -15.05
CA GLU A 305 23.91 13.46 -16.28
C GLU A 305 23.25 12.61 -17.35
N ASN A 306 22.16 13.13 -17.89
CA ASN A 306 21.42 12.54 -18.98
C ASN A 306 21.46 13.46 -20.21
N VAL A 307 21.52 12.84 -21.38
CA VAL A 307 21.35 13.51 -22.66
C VAL A 307 20.05 13.04 -23.25
N VAL A 308 19.12 13.97 -23.45
CA VAL A 308 17.80 13.71 -24.02
C VAL A 308 17.86 13.97 -25.52
N SER A 309 17.80 12.92 -26.31
CA SER A 309 17.67 13.06 -27.76
C SER A 309 16.20 13.15 -28.14
N VAL A 310 15.88 14.10 -29.03
CA VAL A 310 14.51 14.39 -29.48
C VAL A 310 14.27 13.93 -30.93
N LYS A 311 15.29 13.33 -31.57
CA LYS A 311 15.27 13.03 -33.02
C LYS A 311 14.25 11.94 -33.40
N ASP A 312 13.98 10.99 -32.52
CA ASP A 312 13.08 9.84 -32.75
C ASP A 312 12.06 9.66 -31.60
N GLY A 313 11.70 10.77 -30.93
CA GLY A 313 10.99 10.77 -29.64
C GLY A 313 11.97 11.00 -28.47
N PRO A 314 11.49 11.40 -27.28
CA PRO A 314 12.35 11.70 -26.15
C PRO A 314 13.00 10.41 -25.61
N VAL A 315 14.26 10.18 -25.95
CA VAL A 315 15.06 9.08 -25.41
C VAL A 315 16.10 9.66 -24.46
N VAL A 316 16.10 9.19 -23.22
CA VAL A 316 17.00 9.63 -22.16
C VAL A 316 18.20 8.68 -22.08
N HIS A 317 19.40 9.18 -22.33
CA HIS A 317 20.64 8.42 -22.21
C HIS A 317 21.45 8.92 -21.03
N SER A 318 21.61 8.10 -19.98
CA SER A 318 22.52 8.41 -18.87
C SER A 318 23.96 8.24 -19.33
N GLN A 319 24.76 9.31 -19.27
CA GLN A 319 26.14 9.30 -19.76
C GLN A 319 27.16 9.18 -18.63
N ARG A 320 26.99 10.01 -17.59
CA ARG A 320 27.94 10.16 -16.51
C ARG A 320 27.22 10.26 -15.18
N ARG A 321 27.89 9.85 -14.12
CA ARG A 321 27.41 9.98 -12.74
C ARG A 321 28.46 10.61 -11.85
N MET A 322 28.02 11.38 -10.88
CA MET A 322 28.85 11.99 -9.86
C MET A 322 28.23 11.72 -8.49
N MET A 323 29.06 11.33 -7.53
CA MET A 323 28.64 11.06 -6.15
C MET A 323 29.10 12.19 -5.26
N ILE A 324 28.18 12.78 -4.51
CA ILE A 324 28.47 13.80 -3.49
C ILE A 324 28.44 13.13 -2.12
N SER A 325 29.58 13.15 -1.43
CA SER A 325 29.71 12.58 -0.09
C SER A 325 29.32 13.55 1.02
N GLY A 326 29.42 14.87 0.80
CA GLY A 326 29.07 15.88 1.80
C GLY A 326 30.02 15.91 3.01
N ARG A 327 31.17 15.21 2.94
CA ARG A 327 32.13 15.04 4.06
C ARG A 327 31.45 14.75 5.40
N LEU A 328 30.44 13.87 5.39
CA LEU A 328 29.58 13.64 6.57
C LEU A 328 30.33 13.08 7.79
N ASP A 329 31.52 12.50 7.55
CA ASP A 329 32.46 12.05 8.56
C ASP A 329 33.15 13.20 9.32
N GLU A 330 33.24 14.38 8.72
CA GLU A 330 33.83 15.59 9.33
C GLU A 330 32.86 16.31 10.28
N ILE A 331 31.57 15.94 10.29
CA ILE A 331 30.56 16.58 11.15
C ILE A 331 30.91 16.31 12.63
N PRO A 332 31.14 17.35 13.45
CA PRO A 332 31.46 17.18 14.86
C PRO A 332 30.35 16.46 15.63
N GLU A 333 30.72 15.55 16.54
CA GLU A 333 29.73 14.75 17.29
C GLU A 333 28.83 15.62 18.18
N SER A 334 29.37 16.69 18.76
CA SER A 334 28.60 17.67 19.53
C SER A 334 27.49 18.34 18.70
N THR A 335 27.73 18.54 17.40
CA THR A 335 26.75 19.10 16.47
C THR A 335 25.67 18.06 16.17
N LYS A 336 26.05 16.80 15.92
CA LYS A 336 25.08 15.70 15.72
C LYS A 336 24.17 15.52 16.93
N GLU A 337 24.73 15.53 18.13
CA GLU A 337 23.95 15.45 19.37
C GLU A 337 22.97 16.61 19.54
N GLY A 338 23.37 17.83 19.18
CA GLY A 338 22.50 19.01 19.22
C GLY A 338 21.28 18.85 18.33
N PHE A 339 21.50 18.52 17.06
CA PHE A 339 20.43 18.30 16.09
C PHE A 339 19.58 17.06 16.41
N LEU A 340 20.13 16.06 17.08
CA LEU A 340 19.38 14.90 17.58
C LEU A 340 18.36 15.30 18.66
N ARG A 341 18.72 16.21 19.56
CA ARG A 341 17.79 16.73 20.58
C ARG A 341 16.68 17.59 19.98
N GLU A 342 16.94 18.22 18.84
CA GLU A 342 15.99 19.08 18.12
C GLU A 342 15.16 18.32 17.06
N SER A 343 15.40 17.02 16.88
CA SER A 343 14.78 16.21 15.81
C SER A 343 14.98 16.82 14.42
N ALA A 344 16.22 17.23 14.11
CA ALA A 344 16.57 17.89 12.84
C ALA A 344 17.86 17.31 12.22
N VAL A 345 18.23 16.09 12.62
CA VAL A 345 19.45 15.40 12.18
C VAL A 345 19.52 15.24 10.68
N HIS A 346 18.42 14.85 10.03
CA HIS A 346 18.37 14.66 8.58
C HIS A 346 18.66 15.98 7.84
N ASN A 347 18.08 17.09 8.30
CA ASN A 347 18.36 18.42 7.74
C ASN A 347 19.85 18.80 7.86
N LEU A 348 20.51 18.43 8.97
CA LEU A 348 21.97 18.61 9.11
C LEU A 348 22.72 17.86 8.01
N TYR A 349 22.51 16.55 7.86
CA TYR A 349 23.18 15.74 6.82
C TYR A 349 22.91 16.29 5.41
N GLU A 350 21.66 16.64 5.12
CA GLU A 350 21.27 17.20 3.82
C GLU A 350 21.94 18.55 3.53
N SER A 351 22.08 19.42 4.54
CA SER A 351 22.72 20.72 4.38
C SER A 351 24.21 20.62 3.98
N TRP A 352 24.92 19.63 4.50
CA TRP A 352 26.31 19.33 4.16
C TRP A 352 26.42 18.78 2.73
N LEU A 353 25.57 17.79 2.39
CA LEU A 353 25.49 17.24 1.04
C LEU A 353 25.21 18.32 -0.02
N ILE A 354 24.28 19.23 0.27
CA ILE A 354 23.89 20.30 -0.67
C ILE A 354 24.98 21.35 -0.80
N THR A 355 25.77 21.60 0.24
CA THR A 355 26.91 22.51 0.17
C THR A 355 27.97 22.00 -0.80
N ASP A 356 28.35 20.72 -0.67
CA ASP A 356 29.31 20.09 -1.60
C ASP A 356 28.75 19.99 -3.03
N LEU A 357 27.45 19.69 -3.16
CA LEU A 357 26.78 19.67 -4.46
C LEU A 357 26.94 21.00 -5.19
N ARG A 358 26.82 22.14 -4.50
CA ARG A 358 26.99 23.47 -5.11
C ARG A 358 28.35 23.57 -5.78
N TYR A 359 29.42 23.24 -5.07
CA TYR A 359 30.78 23.37 -5.58
C TYR A 359 31.05 22.43 -6.77
N ALA A 360 30.50 21.21 -6.71
CA ALA A 360 30.67 20.22 -7.77
C ALA A 360 29.84 20.51 -9.03
N LEU A 361 28.60 21.00 -8.86
CA LEU A 361 27.64 21.13 -9.96
C LEU A 361 27.68 22.50 -10.64
N MET A 362 27.95 23.58 -9.89
CA MET A 362 27.94 24.95 -10.45
C MET A 362 28.87 25.16 -11.66
N PRO A 363 30.10 24.59 -11.73
CA PRO A 363 30.94 24.71 -12.91
C PRO A 363 30.25 24.29 -14.22
N HIS A 364 29.39 23.26 -14.13
CA HIS A 364 28.61 22.76 -15.27
C HIS A 364 27.38 23.61 -15.57
N LEU A 365 26.75 24.20 -14.55
CA LEU A 365 25.56 25.04 -14.73
C LEU A 365 25.90 26.43 -15.28
N THR A 366 27.10 26.95 -14.97
CA THR A 366 27.56 28.27 -15.43
C THR A 366 27.94 28.32 -16.91
N GLU A 367 27.99 27.17 -17.60
CA GLU A 367 28.24 27.12 -19.06
C GLU A 367 27.10 27.78 -19.87
N HIS A 368 25.91 27.88 -19.27
CA HIS A 368 24.73 28.49 -19.88
C HIS A 368 24.11 29.56 -18.97
N PRO A 369 23.45 30.60 -19.54
CA PRO A 369 22.74 31.60 -18.75
C PRO A 369 21.68 30.97 -17.84
N SER A 370 21.47 31.60 -16.68
CA SER A 370 20.52 31.14 -15.66
C SER A 370 19.11 30.89 -16.22
N GLU A 371 18.66 31.71 -17.18
CA GLU A 371 17.31 31.66 -17.76
C GLU A 371 17.08 30.46 -18.71
N CYS A 372 18.12 29.71 -19.03
CA CYS A 372 18.06 28.49 -19.84
C CYS A 372 17.77 27.25 -19.00
N TRP A 373 17.89 27.31 -17.68
CA TRP A 373 17.69 26.16 -16.80
C TRP A 373 16.27 26.09 -16.25
N GLU A 374 15.66 24.91 -16.33
CA GLU A 374 14.39 24.59 -15.69
C GLU A 374 14.63 23.56 -14.58
N ILE A 375 14.07 23.83 -13.39
CA ILE A 375 14.27 22.99 -12.21
C ILE A 375 12.93 22.44 -11.73
N SER A 376 12.85 21.11 -11.55
CA SER A 376 11.70 20.41 -10.98
C SER A 376 12.10 19.53 -9.80
N ALA A 377 11.17 19.33 -8.86
CA ALA A 377 11.39 18.56 -7.64
C ALA A 377 10.25 17.54 -7.49
N HIS A 378 10.32 16.40 -8.17
CA HIS A 378 9.29 15.35 -8.09
C HIS A 378 9.88 14.04 -7.55
N ASP A 379 10.52 13.21 -8.37
CA ASP A 379 11.16 11.97 -7.90
C ASP A 379 12.54 12.18 -7.25
N GLY A 380 13.14 13.31 -7.58
CA GLY A 380 14.38 13.88 -7.06
C GLY A 380 14.40 15.34 -7.48
N ILE A 381 15.59 15.94 -7.64
CA ILE A 381 15.71 17.27 -8.24
C ILE A 381 16.25 17.12 -9.65
N SER A 382 15.50 17.59 -10.64
CA SER A 382 15.91 17.57 -12.04
C SER A 382 16.22 19.00 -12.49
N ILE A 383 17.40 19.19 -13.09
CA ILE A 383 17.85 20.46 -13.69
C ILE A 383 18.03 20.21 -15.18
N ARG A 384 17.15 20.80 -16.00
CA ARG A 384 17.13 20.60 -17.45
C ARG A 384 17.55 21.87 -18.18
N LEU A 385 18.45 21.74 -19.14
CA LEU A 385 18.75 22.81 -20.09
C LEU A 385 17.64 22.89 -21.12
N THR A 386 16.87 23.97 -21.11
CA THR A 386 15.81 24.24 -22.09
C THR A 386 16.36 25.09 -23.23
N SER A 387 16.23 24.58 -24.45
CA SER A 387 16.54 25.37 -25.64
C SER A 387 15.40 26.38 -25.87
N ARG A 388 15.54 27.62 -25.39
CA ARG A 388 14.59 28.67 -25.80
C ARG A 388 14.73 28.87 -27.31
N ARG A 389 13.66 28.49 -28.03
CA ARG A 389 13.46 28.63 -29.49
C ARG A 389 14.17 29.86 -30.06
N THR A 390 15.38 29.69 -30.57
CA THR A 390 15.90 30.58 -31.59
C THR A 390 15.26 30.13 -32.90
N ARG A 391 14.69 31.07 -33.67
CA ARG A 391 13.93 30.86 -34.91
C ARG A 391 14.71 30.17 -36.05
N SER A 392 15.87 29.61 -35.77
CA SER A 392 16.70 28.87 -36.71
C SER A 392 17.68 28.01 -35.92
N LYS A 393 17.68 26.70 -36.21
CA LYS A 393 18.70 25.67 -35.93
C LYS A 393 18.25 24.54 -35.00
N ILE A 394 18.76 23.38 -35.37
CA ILE A 394 18.68 22.04 -34.76
C ILE A 394 18.65 22.15 -33.24
N ILE A 395 17.65 21.53 -32.62
CA ILE A 395 17.55 21.36 -31.16
C ILE A 395 18.78 20.51 -30.77
N PRO A 396 19.78 21.05 -30.05
CA PRO A 396 20.82 20.22 -29.49
C PRO A 396 20.18 19.25 -28.49
N ASP A 397 20.78 18.07 -28.30
CA ASP A 397 20.31 17.14 -27.28
C ASP A 397 20.24 17.87 -25.93
N GLU A 398 19.12 17.74 -25.21
CA GLU A 398 18.90 18.49 -23.97
C GLU A 398 19.66 17.81 -22.83
N ILE A 399 20.56 18.56 -22.19
CA ILE A 399 21.27 18.07 -21.00
C ILE A 399 20.32 18.15 -19.80
N GLN A 400 20.24 17.06 -19.03
CA GLN A 400 19.45 16.98 -17.81
C GLN A 400 20.27 16.34 -16.68
N TYR A 401 20.46 17.08 -15.59
CA TYR A 401 21.03 16.55 -14.36
C TYR A 401 19.91 16.08 -13.42
N CYS A 402 19.94 14.81 -13.02
CA CYS A 402 19.02 14.23 -12.06
C CYS A 402 19.75 13.97 -10.74
N ILE A 403 19.35 14.68 -9.69
CA ILE A 403 19.89 14.56 -8.34
C ILE A 403 18.94 13.69 -7.51
N THR A 404 19.49 12.64 -6.92
CA THR A 404 18.74 11.71 -6.06
C THR A 404 19.46 11.52 -4.73
N LEU A 405 18.70 11.48 -3.64
CA LEU A 405 19.23 11.11 -2.33
C LEU A 405 19.28 9.59 -2.23
N VAL A 406 20.45 9.06 -1.89
CA VAL A 406 20.72 7.63 -1.83
C VAL A 406 21.52 7.29 -0.58
N GLU A 407 21.49 6.03 -0.17
CA GLU A 407 22.42 5.44 0.78
C GLU A 407 23.42 4.55 0.04
N GLU A 408 24.71 4.72 0.35
CA GLU A 408 25.79 3.85 -0.12
C GLU A 408 25.83 2.58 0.73
N VAL A 409 25.16 1.52 0.28
CA VAL A 409 25.05 0.24 1.03
C VAL A 409 26.34 -0.58 0.93
N SER A 410 27.04 -0.49 -0.19
CA SER A 410 28.36 -1.03 -0.43
C SER A 410 29.14 -0.08 -1.38
N PRO A 411 30.46 -0.22 -1.55
CA PRO A 411 31.25 0.70 -2.38
C PRO A 411 30.68 0.83 -3.80
N LYS A 412 30.25 2.04 -4.17
CA LYS A 412 29.57 2.37 -5.45
C LYS A 412 28.22 1.67 -5.69
N GLU A 413 27.62 1.07 -4.66
CA GLU A 413 26.27 0.51 -4.69
C GLU A 413 25.32 1.41 -3.92
N PHE A 414 24.31 1.94 -4.61
CA PHE A 414 23.43 2.97 -4.10
C PHE A 414 21.98 2.48 -4.08
N VAL A 415 21.30 2.71 -2.96
CA VAL A 415 19.87 2.44 -2.82
C VAL A 415 19.16 3.77 -2.56
N ARG A 416 18.06 4.02 -3.28
CA ARG A 416 17.23 5.20 -3.04
C ARG A 416 16.73 5.19 -1.60
N VAL A 417 16.73 6.35 -0.98
CA VAL A 417 16.19 6.55 0.37
C VAL A 417 15.09 7.61 0.37
N PRO A 418 14.30 7.71 1.44
CA PRO A 418 13.27 8.74 1.56
C PRO A 418 13.86 10.14 1.46
N TRP A 419 13.21 11.01 0.69
CA TRP A 419 13.54 12.43 0.57
C TRP A 419 12.25 13.23 0.48
N ARG A 420 11.93 13.93 1.57
CA ARG A 420 10.64 14.61 1.71
C ARG A 420 10.43 15.62 0.60
N GLN A 421 9.20 15.72 0.12
CA GLN A 421 8.82 16.66 -0.93
C GLN A 421 9.16 18.11 -0.54
N LYS A 422 8.83 18.48 0.69
CA LYS A 422 9.16 19.80 1.24
C LYS A 422 10.66 20.10 1.27
N ASP A 423 11.49 19.09 1.58
CA ASP A 423 12.95 19.27 1.62
C ASP A 423 13.49 19.46 0.20
N LYS A 424 13.04 18.63 -0.77
CA LYS A 424 13.36 18.78 -2.19
C LYS A 424 12.95 20.16 -2.73
N ASP A 425 11.76 20.65 -2.38
CA ASP A 425 11.30 21.99 -2.78
C ASP A 425 12.17 23.09 -2.19
N ALA A 426 12.61 22.95 -0.94
CA ALA A 426 13.54 23.88 -0.30
C ALA A 426 14.92 23.85 -0.97
N GLN A 427 15.45 22.68 -1.33
CA GLN A 427 16.72 22.58 -2.05
C GLN A 427 16.60 23.09 -3.49
N LYS A 428 15.49 22.82 -4.18
CA LYS A 428 15.20 23.41 -5.50
C LYS A 428 15.35 24.92 -5.45
N LYS A 429 14.74 25.57 -4.46
CA LYS A 429 14.85 27.02 -4.28
C LYS A 429 16.29 27.48 -4.07
N LYS A 430 17.08 26.74 -3.28
CA LYS A 430 18.52 27.05 -3.11
C LYS A 430 19.30 26.95 -4.42
N ILE A 431 19.01 25.93 -5.24
CA ILE A 431 19.66 25.76 -6.55
C ILE A 431 19.27 26.91 -7.49
N GLU A 432 18.00 27.33 -7.49
CA GLU A 432 17.54 28.52 -8.22
C GLU A 432 18.31 29.78 -7.76
N ASP A 433 18.48 29.96 -6.45
CA ASP A 433 19.26 31.07 -5.89
C ASP A 433 20.75 31.01 -6.31
N TRP A 434 21.34 29.81 -6.42
CA TRP A 434 22.72 29.64 -6.89
C TRP A 434 22.91 30.09 -8.33
N LEU A 435 21.94 29.83 -9.21
CA LEU A 435 21.99 30.23 -10.62
C LEU A 435 21.91 31.76 -10.79
N GLN A 436 21.32 32.47 -9.83
CA GLN A 436 21.21 33.93 -9.84
C GLN A 436 22.39 34.62 -9.15
N ALA A 437 23.06 33.93 -8.22
CA ALA A 437 24.19 34.47 -7.50
C ALA A 437 25.50 34.35 -8.30
N PRO A 438 26.43 35.30 -8.18
CA PRO A 438 27.77 35.13 -8.76
C PRO A 438 28.45 33.92 -8.13
N TYR A 439 28.92 32.99 -8.98
CA TYR A 439 29.68 31.83 -8.56
C TYR A 439 31.14 32.21 -8.34
N SER A 440 31.67 31.87 -7.18
CA SER A 440 33.11 31.91 -6.89
C SER A 440 33.56 30.48 -6.61
N PRO A 441 34.52 29.95 -7.37
CA PRO A 441 35.04 28.61 -7.13
C PRO A 441 35.70 28.54 -5.75
N PRO A 442 35.67 27.37 -5.08
CA PRO A 442 36.39 27.18 -3.82
C PRO A 442 37.91 27.21 -4.08
N ASP A 443 38.69 27.43 -3.02
CA ASP A 443 40.15 27.43 -3.09
C ASP A 443 40.67 26.05 -3.55
N GLU A 444 41.81 26.00 -4.27
CA GLU A 444 42.33 24.82 -4.99
C GLU A 444 42.56 23.55 -4.14
N ASP A 445 42.54 23.67 -2.80
CA ASP A 445 42.79 22.56 -1.86
C ASP A 445 41.55 21.67 -1.61
N ASP A 446 40.36 22.05 -2.06
CA ASP A 446 39.16 21.22 -1.89
C ASP A 446 39.07 20.14 -2.98
N GLN A 447 39.05 18.86 -2.57
CA GLN A 447 38.74 17.75 -3.48
C GLN A 447 37.27 17.82 -3.93
N ILE A 448 37.02 18.51 -5.05
CA ILE A 448 35.68 18.60 -5.64
C ILE A 448 35.33 17.28 -6.35
N PRO A 449 34.19 16.64 -6.04
CA PRO A 449 33.70 15.47 -6.76
C PRO A 449 33.61 15.70 -8.28
N ARG A 450 33.83 14.65 -9.07
CA ARG A 450 33.81 14.72 -10.55
C ARG A 450 32.89 13.68 -11.15
N PHE A 451 32.41 13.96 -12.35
CA PHE A 451 31.65 13.01 -13.16
C PHE A 451 32.54 11.85 -13.65
N GLU A 452 32.07 10.62 -13.43
CA GLU A 452 32.61 9.37 -13.98
C GLU A 452 31.65 8.83 -15.06
N PRO A 453 32.15 8.17 -16.12
CA PRO A 453 31.29 7.43 -17.06
C PRO A 453 30.44 6.36 -16.34
N ILE A 454 29.22 6.13 -16.83
CA ILE A 454 28.32 5.08 -16.32
C ILE A 454 28.64 3.72 -16.93
#